data_AF-A0A060UU07-F1
#
_entry.id   AF-A0A060UU07-F1
#
_cell.length_a   1.000
_cell.length_b   1.000
_cell.length_c   1.000
_cell.angle_alpha   90.00
_cell.angle_beta   90.00
_cell.angle_gamma   90.00
#
_symmetry.space_group_name_H-M   'P 1'
#
loop_
_entity.id
_entity.type
_entity.pdbx_description
1 polymer ?
#
loop_
_entity_poly.entity_id
_entity_poly.type
_entity_poly.pdbx_seq_one_letter_code
_entity_poly.pdbx_strand_id
1 'polypeptide(L)'
;MESPHLIFLKSVVNNKPASSEKLRDALHRLDHMLTDLTNDLRVTYGGPYVGLNHTPRQHQICVAEQQWSLQERGWGVAICTSHPVHGWRAEWRLATVSRERLPLVVNALPALFAGYAAAVDASSAASRPSTRRIHEIAELFAH
;
A
#
# COMPACT_ATOMS: atom_id res chain seq x y z
N MET A 1 -7.48 18.09 8.17
CA MET A 1 -8.55 17.18 8.63
C MET A 1 -8.13 15.79 8.20
N GLU A 2 -7.93 14.87 9.14
CA GLU A 2 -7.49 13.51 8.82
C GLU A 2 -8.58 12.77 8.04
N SER A 3 -8.18 11.95 7.06
CA SER A 3 -9.13 11.20 6.25
C SER A 3 -9.84 10.17 7.14
N PRO A 4 -11.20 10.16 7.20
CA PRO A 4 -11.94 9.23 8.05
C PRO A 4 -11.65 7.76 7.71
N HIS A 5 -11.22 7.49 6.48
CA HIS A 5 -10.86 6.16 6.00
C HIS A 5 -9.52 5.66 6.56
N LEU A 6 -8.56 6.56 6.78
CA LEU A 6 -7.28 6.21 7.40
C LEU A 6 -7.47 5.89 8.89
N ILE A 7 -8.29 6.68 9.59
CA ILE A 7 -8.66 6.42 10.99
C ILE A 7 -9.38 5.07 11.10
N PHE A 8 -10.30 4.78 10.16
CA PHE A 8 -10.97 3.50 10.11
C PHE A 8 -9.98 2.34 9.91
N LEU A 9 -9.08 2.42 8.92
CA LEU A 9 -8.06 1.38 8.67
C LEU A 9 -7.15 1.18 9.88
N LYS A 10 -6.67 2.25 10.51
CA LYS A 10 -5.92 2.19 11.78
C LYS A 10 -6.69 1.44 12.85
N SER A 11 -7.98 1.74 13.04
CA SER A 11 -8.78 1.05 14.05
C SER A 11 -8.89 -0.45 13.79
N VAL A 12 -8.94 -0.87 12.52
CA VAL A 12 -8.99 -2.29 12.15
C VAL A 12 -7.64 -2.97 12.42
N VAL A 13 -6.53 -2.32 12.09
CA VAL A 13 -5.18 -2.80 12.45
C VAL A 13 -5.08 -3.03 13.97
N ASN A 14 -5.72 -2.18 14.78
CA ASN A 14 -5.82 -2.31 16.23
C ASN A 14 -6.94 -3.28 16.69
N ASN A 15 -7.20 -4.32 15.92
CA ASN A 15 -8.16 -5.40 16.21
C ASN A 15 -9.64 -5.00 16.29
N LYS A 16 -10.04 -3.84 15.74
CA LYS A 16 -11.46 -3.52 15.63
C LYS A 16 -12.10 -4.32 14.49
N PRO A 17 -13.20 -5.06 14.74
CA PRO A 17 -13.86 -5.83 13.70
C PRO A 17 -14.45 -4.92 12.62
N ALA A 18 -14.33 -5.34 11.37
CA ALA A 18 -14.85 -4.64 10.20
C ALA A 18 -15.40 -5.61 9.16
N SER A 19 -16.46 -5.21 8.47
CA SER A 19 -16.96 -5.97 7.32
C SER A 19 -16.01 -5.82 6.13
N SER A 20 -15.92 -6.87 5.30
CA SER A 20 -15.09 -6.84 4.09
C SER A 20 -15.46 -5.71 3.13
N GLU A 21 -16.73 -5.31 3.09
CA GLU A 21 -17.20 -4.18 2.29
C GLU A 21 -16.59 -2.85 2.74
N LYS A 22 -16.64 -2.54 4.05
CA LYS A 22 -16.04 -1.32 4.59
C LYS A 22 -14.53 -1.30 4.43
N LEU A 23 -13.87 -2.46 4.57
CA LEU A 23 -12.44 -2.58 4.30
C LEU A 23 -12.11 -2.28 2.85
N ARG A 24 -12.88 -2.81 1.90
CA ARG A 24 -12.68 -2.55 0.48
C ARG A 24 -12.88 -1.08 0.13
N ASP A 25 -13.94 -0.43 0.64
CA ASP A 25 -14.15 1.00 0.41
C ASP A 25 -12.97 1.84 0.94
N ALA A 26 -12.54 1.57 2.17
CA ALA A 26 -11.43 2.30 2.77
C ALA A 26 -10.10 2.06 2.02
N LEU A 27 -9.81 0.82 1.61
CA LEU A 27 -8.63 0.49 0.80
C LEU A 27 -8.71 1.11 -0.60
N HIS A 28 -9.90 1.22 -1.19
CA HIS A 28 -10.06 1.84 -2.51
C HIS A 28 -9.76 3.34 -2.45
N ARG A 29 -10.18 4.00 -1.38
CA ARG A 29 -9.85 5.42 -1.14
C ARG A 29 -8.38 5.62 -0.81
N LEU A 30 -7.77 4.66 -0.11
CA LEU A 30 -6.34 4.64 0.13
C LEU A 30 -5.58 4.49 -1.20
N ASP A 31 -5.99 3.58 -2.08
CA ASP A 31 -5.40 3.39 -3.42
C ASP A 31 -5.39 4.70 -4.23
N HIS A 32 -6.51 5.42 -4.24
CA HIS A 32 -6.61 6.72 -4.95
C HIS A 32 -5.67 7.76 -4.36
N MET A 33 -5.70 7.95 -3.03
CA MET A 33 -4.80 8.90 -2.36
C MET A 33 -3.32 8.54 -2.60
N LEU A 34 -2.98 7.26 -2.55
CA LEU A 34 -1.61 6.79 -2.79
C LEU A 34 -1.19 6.98 -4.26
N THR A 35 -2.11 6.85 -5.21
CA THR A 35 -1.83 7.12 -6.63
C THR A 35 -1.32 8.55 -6.81
N ASP A 36 -1.98 9.54 -6.18
CA ASP A 36 -1.55 10.94 -6.27
C ASP A 36 -0.16 11.16 -5.64
N LEU A 37 0.04 10.65 -4.42
CA LEU A 37 1.31 10.81 -3.69
C LEU A 37 2.46 10.10 -4.39
N THR A 38 2.26 8.88 -4.87
CA THR A 38 3.30 8.09 -5.52
C THR A 38 3.61 8.60 -6.93
N ASN A 39 2.64 9.20 -7.62
CA ASN A 39 2.88 9.85 -8.90
C ASN A 39 3.71 11.13 -8.77
N ASP A 40 3.55 11.88 -7.67
CA ASP A 40 4.44 12.98 -7.34
C ASP A 40 5.82 12.46 -6.92
N LEU A 41 5.91 11.49 -6.01
CA LEU A 41 7.19 11.06 -5.43
C LEU A 41 8.06 10.23 -6.41
N ARG A 42 7.45 9.31 -7.15
CA ARG A 42 8.10 8.38 -8.08
C ARG A 42 9.26 7.58 -7.46
N VAL A 43 9.07 7.10 -6.24
CA VAL A 43 10.04 6.27 -5.51
C VAL A 43 9.57 4.82 -5.54
N THR A 44 10.41 3.92 -6.05
CA THR A 44 10.13 2.49 -6.03
C THR A 44 10.39 1.89 -4.66
N TYR A 45 9.48 1.05 -4.16
CA TYR A 45 9.63 0.40 -2.87
C TYR A 45 9.00 -1.00 -2.86
N GLY A 46 9.78 -1.99 -2.46
CA GLY A 46 9.32 -3.36 -2.19
C GLY A 46 8.94 -3.45 -0.72
N GLY A 47 7.64 -3.57 -0.45
CA GLY A 47 7.08 -3.54 0.89
C GLY A 47 6.83 -4.93 1.49
N PRO A 48 5.97 -5.01 2.51
CA PRO A 48 5.72 -6.24 3.25
C PRO A 48 5.03 -7.32 2.40
N TYR A 49 5.30 -8.58 2.75
CA TYR A 49 4.65 -9.74 2.16
C TYR A 49 3.21 -9.92 2.65
N VAL A 50 2.32 -10.27 1.72
CA VAL A 50 0.88 -10.52 1.95
C VAL A 50 0.43 -11.82 1.25
N GLY A 51 1.35 -12.79 1.12
CA GLY A 51 1.03 -14.13 0.66
C GLY A 51 0.17 -14.89 1.68
N LEU A 52 -0.56 -15.89 1.19
CA LEU A 52 -1.38 -16.76 2.06
C LEU A 52 -0.48 -17.74 2.82
N ASN A 53 -1.03 -18.40 3.84
CA ASN A 53 -0.28 -19.24 4.78
C ASN A 53 0.65 -20.28 4.12
N HIS A 54 0.24 -20.88 3.00
CA HIS A 54 1.03 -21.90 2.30
C HIS A 54 2.16 -21.30 1.45
N THR A 55 2.07 -20.02 1.08
CA THR A 55 3.02 -19.33 0.20
C THR A 55 3.24 -17.86 0.63
N PRO A 56 3.72 -17.62 1.87
CA PRO A 56 3.71 -16.28 2.47
C PRO A 56 4.56 -15.26 1.69
N ARG A 57 5.62 -15.70 1.00
CA ARG A 57 6.52 -14.84 0.22
C ARG A 57 6.15 -14.68 -1.25
N GLN A 58 5.03 -15.26 -1.69
CA GLN A 58 4.65 -15.22 -3.10
C GLN A 58 4.22 -13.82 -3.55
N HIS A 59 3.53 -13.10 -2.66
CA HIS A 59 2.96 -11.79 -2.97
C HIS A 59 3.42 -10.75 -1.96
N GLN A 60 3.75 -9.56 -2.43
CA GLN A 60 4.16 -8.44 -1.58
C GLN A 60 3.53 -7.14 -2.07
N ILE A 61 3.36 -6.18 -1.17
CA ILE A 61 2.91 -4.84 -1.52
C ILE A 61 4.09 -4.09 -2.15
N CYS A 62 3.90 -3.54 -3.35
CA CYS A 62 4.94 -2.75 -4.03
C CYS A 62 4.42 -1.36 -4.38
N VAL A 63 5.31 -0.38 -4.27
CA VAL A 63 5.16 0.96 -4.83
C VAL A 63 6.06 1.06 -6.05
N ALA A 64 5.50 1.30 -7.22
CA ALA A 64 6.24 1.47 -8.47
C ALA A 64 5.33 2.08 -9.54
N GLU A 65 5.87 2.29 -10.73
CA GLU A 65 5.05 2.38 -11.93
C GLU A 65 4.49 0.98 -12.26
N GLN A 66 3.17 0.84 -12.13
CA GLN A 66 2.47 -0.42 -12.33
C GLN A 66 1.78 -0.46 -13.69
N GLN A 67 1.65 -1.66 -14.24
CA GLN A 67 0.77 -1.96 -15.37
C GLN A 67 -0.33 -2.91 -14.90
N TRP A 68 -1.53 -2.38 -14.68
CA TRP A 68 -2.69 -3.18 -14.23
C TRP A 68 -3.42 -3.83 -15.42
N SER A 69 -3.36 -3.20 -16.59
CA SER A 69 -3.91 -3.74 -17.84
C SER A 69 -3.11 -3.24 -19.04
N LEU A 70 -3.46 -3.67 -20.26
CA LEU A 70 -2.85 -3.17 -21.49
C LEU A 70 -3.05 -1.65 -21.67
N GLN A 71 -4.10 -1.08 -21.08
CA GLN A 71 -4.47 0.33 -21.24
C GLN A 71 -4.21 1.17 -19.99
N GLU A 72 -3.94 0.54 -18.85
CA GLU A 72 -3.82 1.20 -17.57
C GLU A 72 -2.40 1.02 -17.01
N ARG A 73 -1.64 2.12 -17.06
CA ARG A 73 -0.29 2.23 -16.52
C ARG A 73 -0.16 3.52 -15.72
N GLY A 74 0.51 3.44 -14.58
CA GLY A 74 0.75 4.62 -13.74
C GLY A 74 1.45 4.28 -12.43
N TRP A 75 1.91 5.31 -11.73
CA TRP A 75 2.46 5.15 -10.39
C TRP A 75 1.36 4.81 -9.40
N GLY A 76 1.65 3.84 -8.52
CA GLY A 76 0.70 3.45 -7.50
C GLY A 76 1.19 2.28 -6.67
N VAL A 77 0.28 1.80 -5.83
CA VAL A 77 0.50 0.64 -4.98
C VAL A 77 -0.25 -0.56 -5.52
N ALA A 78 0.41 -1.70 -5.57
CA ALA A 78 -0.18 -2.95 -6.01
C ALA A 78 0.31 -4.12 -5.15
N ILE A 79 -0.49 -5.17 -5.12
CA ILE A 79 -0.04 -6.48 -4.71
C ILE A 79 0.63 -7.12 -5.90
N CYS A 80 1.93 -7.35 -5.78
CA CYS A 80 2.74 -7.90 -6.84
C CYS A 80 3.20 -9.31 -6.51
N THR A 81 3.25 -10.14 -7.54
CA THR A 81 4.02 -11.38 -7.49
C THR A 81 5.50 -11.06 -7.65
N SER A 82 6.31 -11.60 -6.75
CA SER A 82 7.77 -11.43 -6.80
C SER A 82 8.37 -12.56 -7.64
N HIS A 83 8.87 -12.24 -8.83
CA HIS A 83 9.59 -13.21 -9.66
C HIS A 83 11.11 -12.94 -9.61
N PRO A 84 11.96 -13.95 -9.34
CA PRO A 84 13.41 -13.74 -9.19
C PRO A 84 14.09 -13.16 -10.44
N VAL A 85 13.52 -13.38 -11.63
CA VAL A 85 14.11 -12.95 -12.91
C VAL A 85 13.39 -11.76 -13.55
N HIS A 86 12.11 -11.55 -13.23
CA HIS A 86 11.26 -10.59 -13.96
C HIS A 86 10.80 -9.42 -13.09
N GLY A 87 11.31 -9.33 -11.85
CA GLY A 87 10.94 -8.29 -10.91
C GLY A 87 9.52 -8.45 -10.39
N TRP A 88 8.86 -7.32 -10.14
CA TRP A 88 7.51 -7.26 -9.59
C TRP A 88 6.48 -7.14 -10.70
N ARG A 89 5.47 -8.01 -10.68
CA ARG A 89 4.31 -7.92 -11.55
C ARG A 89 3.07 -7.61 -10.74
N ALA A 90 2.43 -6.47 -10.99
CA ALA A 90 1.15 -6.12 -10.38
C ALA A 90 0.08 -7.15 -10.75
N GLU A 91 -0.63 -7.66 -9.74
CA GLU A 91 -1.78 -8.56 -9.93
C GLU A 91 -3.08 -7.94 -9.43
N TRP A 92 -3.03 -7.28 -8.27
CA TRP A 92 -4.21 -6.67 -7.67
C TRP A 92 -3.91 -5.28 -7.14
N ARG A 93 -4.94 -4.44 -7.13
CA ARG A 93 -4.99 -3.23 -6.29
C ARG A 93 -5.25 -3.65 -4.84
N LEU A 94 -5.01 -2.77 -3.87
CA LEU A 94 -5.16 -3.13 -2.45
C LEU A 94 -6.59 -3.58 -2.14
N ALA A 95 -7.60 -2.93 -2.72
CA ALA A 95 -9.01 -3.24 -2.50
C ALA A 95 -9.54 -4.47 -3.27
N THR A 96 -8.83 -4.95 -4.31
CA THR A 96 -9.35 -5.98 -5.22
C THR A 96 -8.88 -7.40 -4.88
N VAL A 97 -8.12 -7.56 -3.79
CA VAL A 97 -7.67 -8.88 -3.31
C VAL A 97 -8.82 -9.77 -2.81
N SER A 98 -8.54 -11.07 -2.68
CA SER A 98 -9.47 -12.04 -2.10
C SER A 98 -9.87 -11.68 -0.66
N ARG A 99 -11.01 -12.22 -0.19
CA ARG A 99 -11.48 -12.01 1.19
C ARG A 99 -10.44 -12.44 2.23
N GLU A 100 -9.74 -13.53 1.97
CA GLU A 100 -8.69 -14.08 2.83
C GLU A 100 -7.47 -13.15 2.93
N ARG A 101 -7.13 -12.45 1.84
CA ARG A 101 -5.96 -11.57 1.78
C ARG A 101 -6.24 -10.15 2.30
N LEU A 102 -7.49 -9.70 2.32
CA LEU A 102 -7.87 -8.39 2.87
C LEU A 102 -7.27 -8.12 4.27
N PRO A 103 -7.43 -8.99 5.27
CA PRO A 103 -6.85 -8.73 6.60
C PRO A 103 -5.31 -8.70 6.57
N LEU A 104 -4.66 -9.50 5.73
CA LEU A 104 -3.20 -9.49 5.58
C LEU A 104 -2.71 -8.15 5.03
N VAL A 105 -3.41 -7.60 4.03
CA VAL A 105 -3.10 -6.28 3.45
C VAL A 105 -3.27 -5.18 4.50
N VAL A 106 -4.37 -5.19 5.23
CA VAL A 106 -4.64 -4.18 6.28
C VAL A 106 -3.56 -4.24 7.37
N ASN A 107 -3.23 -5.44 7.85
CA ASN A 107 -2.21 -5.64 8.89
C ASN A 107 -0.79 -5.28 8.42
N ALA A 108 -0.55 -5.27 7.11
CA ALA A 108 0.73 -4.88 6.52
C ALA A 108 0.89 -3.36 6.34
N LEU A 109 -0.19 -2.57 6.48
CA LEU A 109 -0.15 -1.12 6.27
C LEU A 109 0.87 -0.38 7.16
N PRO A 110 0.99 -0.66 8.47
CA PRO A 110 1.99 0.04 9.30
C PRO A 110 3.43 -0.17 8.78
N ALA A 111 3.78 -1.41 8.45
CA ALA A 111 5.10 -1.75 7.92
C ALA A 111 5.33 -1.16 6.51
N LEU A 112 4.29 -1.12 5.68
CA LEU A 112 4.32 -0.46 4.38
C LEU A 112 4.64 1.03 4.52
N PHE A 113 3.90 1.76 5.35
CA PHE A 113 4.08 3.21 5.48
C PHE A 113 5.40 3.59 6.14
N ALA A 114 5.81 2.88 7.21
CA ALA A 114 7.09 3.14 7.86
C ALA A 114 8.27 2.92 6.90
N GLY A 115 8.28 1.80 6.17
CA GLY A 115 9.37 1.52 5.25
C GLY A 115 9.34 2.38 3.98
N TYR A 116 8.16 2.74 3.47
CA TYR A 116 8.05 3.65 2.33
C TYR A 116 8.48 5.08 2.69
N ALA A 117 8.13 5.58 3.88
CA ALA A 117 8.61 6.86 4.37
C ALA A 117 10.14 6.92 4.38
N ALA A 118 10.79 5.89 4.93
CA ALA A 118 12.25 5.78 4.92
C ALA A 118 12.85 5.72 3.50
N ALA A 119 12.19 5.02 2.57
CA ALA A 119 12.63 4.97 1.17
C ALA A 119 12.52 6.34 0.47
N VAL A 120 11.48 7.11 0.78
CA VAL A 120 11.30 8.48 0.25
C VAL A 120 12.35 9.42 0.82
N ASP A 121 12.67 9.33 2.12
CA ASP A 121 13.71 10.14 2.75
C ASP A 121 15.10 9.91 2.16
N ALA A 122 15.38 8.67 1.74
CA ALA A 122 16.62 8.30 1.07
C ALA A 122 16.66 8.72 -0.42
N SER A 123 15.57 9.29 -0.95
CA SER A 123 15.45 9.65 -2.36
C SER A 123 15.63 11.16 -2.61
N SER A 124 15.78 11.55 -3.87
CA SER A 124 15.78 12.96 -4.27
C SER A 124 14.42 13.65 -4.08
N ALA A 125 13.35 12.91 -3.74
CA ALA A 125 12.02 13.44 -3.49
C ALA A 125 11.80 13.84 -2.01
N ALA A 126 12.79 13.68 -1.13
CA ALA A 126 12.65 13.90 0.32
C ALA A 126 12.06 15.28 0.70
N SER A 127 12.34 16.34 -0.08
CA SER A 127 11.87 17.71 0.18
C SER A 127 10.46 18.02 -0.35
N ARG A 128 9.79 17.08 -1.01
CA ARG A 128 8.46 17.32 -1.61
C ARG A 128 7.35 17.34 -0.56
N PRO A 129 6.27 18.12 -0.76
CA PRO A 129 5.12 18.11 0.15
C PRO A 129 4.49 16.73 0.33
N SER A 130 4.51 15.88 -0.71
CA SER A 130 4.01 14.51 -0.63
C SER A 130 4.80 13.65 0.36
N THR A 131 6.08 13.92 0.57
CA THR A 131 6.91 13.23 1.57
C THR A 131 6.38 13.48 2.97
N ARG A 132 6.08 14.74 3.30
CA ARG A 132 5.43 15.10 4.56
C ARG A 132 4.12 14.34 4.73
N ARG A 133 3.32 14.23 3.67
CA ARG A 133 2.04 13.52 3.74
C ARG A 133 2.22 12.02 3.99
N ILE A 134 3.24 11.39 3.41
CA ILE A 134 3.58 9.98 3.70
C ILE A 134 4.00 9.81 5.17
N HIS A 135 4.80 10.73 5.72
CA HIS A 135 5.17 10.73 7.15
C HIS A 135 3.97 10.86 8.07
N GLU A 136 3.06 11.80 7.81
CA GLU A 136 1.82 11.96 8.60
C GLU A 136 0.99 10.66 8.62
N ILE A 137 0.95 9.93 7.50
CA ILE A 137 0.25 8.65 7.43
C ILE A 137 1.03 7.57 8.21
N ALA A 138 2.35 7.52 8.10
CA ALA A 138 3.18 6.58 8.83
C ALA A 138 3.04 6.76 10.36
N GLU A 139 3.07 8.01 10.83
CA GLU A 139 2.85 8.37 12.24
C GLU A 139 1.46 7.94 12.72
N LEU A 140 0.43 8.13 11.89
CA LEU A 140 -0.93 7.69 12.23
C LEU A 140 -1.01 6.18 12.52
N PHE A 141 -0.30 5.36 11.74
CA PHE A 141 -0.28 3.89 11.89
C PHE A 141 0.74 3.38 12.93
N ALA A 142 1.64 4.23 13.43
CA ALA A 142 2.59 3.87 14.49
C ALA A 142 1.96 3.84 15.90
N HIS A 143 0.80 4.46 16.06
CA HIS A 143 0.01 4.58 17.30
C HIS A 143 -1.39 3.97 17.13
#